data_AF-A0A0W0ZGR9-F1
#
_entry.id   AF-A0A0W0ZGR9-F1
#
_cell.length_a   1.000
_cell.length_b   1.000
_cell.length_c   1.000
_cell.angle_alpha   90.00
_cell.angle_beta   90.00
_cell.angle_gamma   90.00
#
_symmetry.space_group_name_H-M   'P 1'
#
loop_
_entity.id
_entity.type
_entity.pdbx_description
1 polymer ?
#
loop_
_entity_poly.entity_id
_entity_poly.type
_entity_poly.pdbx_seq_one_letter_code
_entity_poly.pdbx_strand_id
1 'polypeptide(L)'
;MTFFTKKKTHASVLQTIANAKQLLAHISEDDKYAFLILLAQRTEDFENALKNITDPNEKQRILEQYARFAKTVVSCLSQPRYTNSYTSSYFNSRDYYAVGITERVKEPIRHNVSLGATILGAILVLASIIAFPYMPILSAILFPIGLTMLAPGVISLMTPSPLDPIAKQQEEKMIFQSGAKLIDPAVSFDEVPRNEGAFPLVAM
;
A
#
# COMPACT_ATOMS: atom_id res chain seq x y z
N MET A 1 -12.32 -22.43 21.36
CA MET A 1 -13.40 -22.06 20.42
C MET A 1 -12.76 -21.64 19.11
N THR A 2 -12.90 -22.44 18.07
CA THR A 2 -12.38 -22.16 16.73
C THR A 2 -13.31 -21.17 16.04
N PHE A 3 -12.89 -19.91 15.94
CA PHE A 3 -13.57 -18.91 15.12
C PHE A 3 -13.38 -19.29 13.65
N PHE A 4 -14.36 -19.98 13.07
CA PHE A 4 -14.49 -20.07 11.62
C PHE A 4 -14.87 -18.67 11.11
N THR A 5 -13.86 -17.88 10.74
CA THR A 5 -14.07 -16.64 10.00
C THR A 5 -14.78 -17.00 8.70
N LYS A 6 -16.07 -16.66 8.62
CA LYS A 6 -16.88 -16.87 7.42
C LYS A 6 -16.18 -16.19 6.24
N LYS A 7 -15.64 -16.98 5.30
CA LYS A 7 -14.93 -16.45 4.13
C LYS A 7 -15.82 -15.43 3.43
N LYS A 8 -15.27 -14.24 3.15
CA LYS A 8 -15.98 -13.20 2.43
C LYS A 8 -16.20 -13.64 0.99
N THR A 9 -17.45 -13.59 0.54
CA THR A 9 -17.81 -13.93 -0.85
C THR A 9 -17.97 -12.66 -1.66
N HIS A 10 -17.66 -12.72 -2.95
CA HIS A 10 -17.85 -11.60 -3.88
C HIS A 10 -19.28 -11.03 -3.84
N ALA A 11 -20.29 -11.90 -3.85
CA ALA A 11 -21.69 -11.50 -3.71
C ALA A 11 -21.99 -10.72 -2.41
N SER A 12 -21.39 -11.12 -1.29
CA SER A 12 -21.52 -10.40 -0.01
C SER A 12 -20.91 -8.99 -0.09
N VAL A 13 -19.83 -8.81 -0.83
CA VAL A 13 -19.20 -7.49 -1.00
C VAL A 13 -20.06 -6.59 -1.87
N LEU A 14 -20.55 -7.11 -3.01
CA LEU A 14 -21.47 -6.37 -3.89
C LEU A 14 -22.74 -5.94 -3.17
N GLN A 15 -23.30 -6.81 -2.32
CA GLN A 15 -24.44 -6.44 -1.48
C GLN A 15 -24.10 -5.31 -0.49
N THR A 16 -22.88 -5.32 0.07
CA THR A 16 -22.43 -4.25 0.97
C THR A 16 -22.28 -2.91 0.24
N ILE A 17 -21.79 -2.92 -1.00
CA ILE A 17 -21.73 -1.73 -1.86
C ILE A 17 -23.13 -1.24 -2.23
N ALA A 18 -24.06 -2.16 -2.54
CA ALA A 18 -25.46 -1.80 -2.80
C ALA A 18 -26.11 -1.13 -1.58
N ASN A 19 -25.85 -1.66 -0.37
CA ASN A 19 -26.31 -1.05 0.88
C ASN A 19 -25.74 0.36 1.08
N ALA A 20 -24.46 0.58 0.75
CA ALA A 20 -23.85 1.91 0.79
C ALA A 20 -24.57 2.90 -0.14
N LYS A 21 -24.89 2.49 -1.37
CA LYS A 21 -25.66 3.32 -2.32
C LYS A 21 -27.07 3.62 -1.81
N GLN A 22 -27.71 2.65 -1.15
CA GLN A 22 -29.05 2.84 -0.59
C GLN A 22 -29.07 3.86 0.56
N LEU A 23 -28.01 3.97 1.36
CA LEU A 23 -27.90 5.01 2.39
C LEU A 23 -27.95 6.44 1.80
N LEU A 24 -27.61 6.60 0.52
CA LEU A 24 -27.64 7.87 -0.20
C LEU A 24 -28.92 8.07 -1.02
N ALA A 25 -29.93 7.20 -0.89
CA ALA A 25 -31.15 7.27 -1.70
C ALA A 25 -31.96 8.57 -1.50
N HIS A 26 -31.80 9.20 -0.34
CA HIS A 26 -32.47 10.46 0.00
C HIS A 26 -31.72 11.71 -0.50
N ILE A 27 -30.49 11.56 -1.00
CA ILE A 27 -29.67 12.65 -1.54
C ILE A 27 -29.93 12.77 -3.05
N SER A 28 -29.96 14.01 -3.54
CA SER A 28 -30.15 14.30 -4.96
C SER A 28 -29.07 13.62 -5.82
N GLU A 29 -29.41 13.26 -7.07
CA GLU A 29 -28.44 12.63 -7.97
C GLU A 29 -27.24 13.54 -8.25
N ASP A 30 -27.49 14.84 -8.45
CA ASP A 30 -26.43 15.82 -8.73
C ASP A 30 -25.42 15.91 -7.57
N ASP A 31 -25.90 15.94 -6.33
CA ASP A 31 -25.03 16.07 -5.16
C ASP A 31 -24.18 14.82 -4.94
N LYS A 32 -24.73 13.63 -5.16
CA LYS A 32 -24.00 12.36 -4.94
C LYS A 32 -23.25 11.84 -6.16
N TYR A 33 -23.40 12.45 -7.33
CA TYR A 33 -22.83 11.98 -8.61
C TYR A 33 -21.31 11.76 -8.52
N ALA A 34 -20.57 12.76 -8.04
CA ALA A 34 -19.11 12.68 -7.93
C ALA A 34 -18.66 11.53 -7.01
N PHE A 35 -19.32 11.35 -5.87
CA PHE A 35 -19.05 10.24 -4.97
C PHE A 35 -19.34 8.88 -5.63
N LEU A 36 -20.46 8.76 -6.35
CA LEU A 36 -20.82 7.51 -7.03
C LEU A 36 -19.82 7.14 -8.12
N ILE A 37 -19.24 8.11 -8.84
CA ILE A 37 -18.15 7.87 -9.79
C ILE A 37 -16.93 7.31 -9.06
N LEU A 38 -16.46 7.99 -8.01
CA LEU A 38 -15.27 7.54 -7.26
C LEU A 38 -15.47 6.14 -6.67
N LEU A 39 -16.66 5.87 -6.12
CA LEU A 39 -17.01 4.56 -5.60
C LEU A 39 -17.05 3.49 -6.70
N ALA A 40 -17.58 3.82 -7.88
CA ALA A 40 -17.65 2.91 -9.03
C ALA A 40 -16.25 2.59 -9.56
N GLN A 41 -15.41 3.60 -9.75
CA GLN A 41 -14.02 3.42 -10.19
C GLN A 41 -13.25 2.52 -9.22
N ARG A 42 -13.34 2.79 -7.91
CA ARG A 42 -12.62 1.96 -6.94
C ARG A 42 -13.17 0.53 -6.86
N THR A 43 -14.48 0.36 -7.02
CA THR A 43 -15.11 -0.96 -7.16
C THR A 43 -14.56 -1.70 -8.37
N GLU A 44 -14.45 -1.03 -9.51
CA GLU A 44 -13.92 -1.59 -10.75
C GLU A 44 -12.45 -2.03 -10.62
N ASP A 45 -11.61 -1.28 -9.90
CA ASP A 45 -10.25 -1.70 -9.58
C ASP A 45 -10.21 -3.08 -8.90
N PHE A 46 -11.08 -3.30 -7.91
CA PHE A 46 -11.17 -4.59 -7.22
C PHE A 46 -11.70 -5.68 -8.15
N GLU A 47 -12.72 -5.40 -8.95
CA GLU A 47 -13.27 -6.36 -9.91
C GLU A 47 -12.24 -6.79 -10.95
N ASN A 48 -11.47 -5.84 -11.48
CA ASN A 48 -10.41 -6.11 -12.45
C ASN A 48 -9.28 -6.93 -11.84
N ALA A 49 -8.89 -6.64 -10.60
CA ALA A 49 -7.91 -7.46 -9.87
C ALA A 49 -8.43 -8.89 -9.65
N LEU A 50 -9.72 -9.08 -9.32
CA LEU A 50 -10.33 -10.39 -9.12
C LEU A 50 -10.47 -11.21 -10.41
N LYS A 51 -10.64 -10.57 -11.56
CA LYS A 51 -10.74 -11.24 -12.88
C LYS A 51 -9.38 -11.75 -13.35
N ASN A 52 -8.32 -10.99 -13.10
CA ASN A 52 -6.98 -11.28 -13.63
C ASN A 52 -6.15 -12.20 -12.73
N ILE A 53 -6.61 -12.49 -11.51
CA ILE A 53 -5.85 -13.29 -10.55
C ILE A 53 -6.13 -14.79 -10.67
N THR A 54 -5.06 -15.58 -10.75
CA THR A 54 -5.12 -17.04 -10.79
C THR A 54 -4.81 -17.70 -9.45
N ASP A 55 -3.99 -17.06 -8.61
CA ASP A 55 -3.66 -17.57 -7.27
C ASP A 55 -4.86 -17.48 -6.30
N PRO A 56 -5.34 -18.61 -5.73
CA PRO A 56 -6.46 -18.61 -4.81
C PRO A 56 -6.20 -17.82 -3.51
N ASN A 57 -4.95 -17.77 -3.04
CA ASN A 57 -4.62 -17.05 -1.80
C ASN A 57 -4.66 -15.55 -2.04
N GLU A 58 -4.06 -15.06 -3.12
CA GLU A 58 -4.13 -13.66 -3.53
C GLU A 58 -5.57 -13.23 -3.83
N LYS A 59 -6.35 -14.07 -4.51
CA LYS A 59 -7.79 -13.85 -4.72
C LYS A 59 -8.53 -13.64 -3.41
N GLN A 60 -8.26 -14.46 -2.39
CA GLN A 60 -8.87 -14.34 -1.07
C GLN A 60 -8.46 -13.02 -0.38
N ARG A 61 -7.19 -12.62 -0.48
CA ARG A 61 -6.70 -11.33 0.07
C ARG A 61 -7.38 -10.13 -0.58
N ILE A 62 -7.55 -10.15 -1.91
CA ILE A 62 -8.27 -9.09 -2.64
C ILE A 62 -9.73 -9.03 -2.17
N LEU A 63 -10.41 -10.18 -2.05
CA LEU A 63 -11.79 -10.23 -1.55
C LEU A 63 -11.94 -9.69 -0.12
N GLU A 64 -10.99 -10.01 0.76
CA GLU A 64 -11.00 -9.53 2.15
C GLU A 64 -10.79 -8.02 2.22
N GLN A 65 -9.84 -7.49 1.44
CA GLN A 65 -9.65 -6.05 1.33
C GLN A 65 -10.90 -5.36 0.77
N TYR A 66 -11.48 -5.90 -0.30
CA TYR A 66 -12.66 -5.33 -0.92
C TYR A 66 -13.86 -5.32 0.03
N ALA A 67 -14.06 -6.40 0.80
CA ALA A 67 -15.06 -6.45 1.86
C ALA A 67 -14.80 -5.41 2.95
N ARG A 68 -13.54 -5.20 3.34
CA ARG A 68 -13.15 -4.20 4.34
C ARG A 68 -13.39 -2.79 3.82
N PHE A 69 -13.06 -2.50 2.57
CA PHE A 69 -13.35 -1.24 1.89
C PHE A 69 -14.85 -0.96 1.90
N ALA A 70 -15.66 -1.89 1.38
CA ALA A 70 -17.11 -1.75 1.32
C ALA A 70 -17.73 -1.51 2.72
N LYS A 71 -17.28 -2.25 3.73
CA LYS A 71 -17.73 -2.05 5.12
C LYS A 71 -17.36 -0.66 5.64
N THR A 72 -16.16 -0.19 5.33
CA THR A 72 -15.67 1.13 5.76
C THR A 72 -16.49 2.24 5.12
N VAL A 73 -16.82 2.14 3.83
CA VAL A 73 -17.74 3.05 3.15
C VAL A 73 -19.08 3.11 3.89
N VAL A 74 -19.71 1.95 4.16
CA VAL A 74 -20.99 1.89 4.90
C VAL A 74 -20.87 2.55 6.27
N SER A 75 -19.79 2.29 7.02
CA SER A 75 -19.56 2.89 8.34
C SER A 75 -19.42 4.41 8.28
N CYS A 76 -18.69 4.95 7.29
CA CYS A 76 -18.54 6.39 7.11
C CYS A 76 -19.87 7.06 6.71
N LEU A 77 -20.68 6.41 5.88
CA LEU A 77 -22.02 6.90 5.51
C LEU A 77 -23.00 6.84 6.68
N SER A 78 -22.96 5.77 7.48
CA SER A 78 -23.89 5.56 8.58
C SER A 78 -23.56 6.42 9.81
N GLN A 79 -22.27 6.69 10.04
CA GLN A 79 -21.81 7.50 11.18
C GLN A 79 -20.70 8.48 10.74
N PRO A 80 -21.06 9.55 10.02
CA PRO A 80 -20.10 10.49 9.41
C PRO A 80 -19.07 11.07 10.40
N ARG A 81 -19.48 11.31 11.65
CA ARG A 81 -18.64 11.87 12.71
C ARG A 81 -17.44 10.99 13.09
N TYR A 82 -17.51 9.68 12.84
CA TYR A 82 -16.42 8.74 13.17
C TYR A 82 -15.57 8.37 11.95
N THR A 83 -15.74 9.04 10.81
CA THR A 83 -15.02 8.75 9.56
C THR A 83 -13.50 8.71 9.74
N ASN A 84 -12.91 9.61 10.53
CA ASN A 84 -11.46 9.58 10.81
C ASN A 84 -11.03 8.29 11.53
N SER A 85 -11.84 7.82 12.49
CA SER A 85 -11.57 6.58 13.22
C SER A 85 -11.70 5.35 12.31
N TYR A 86 -12.75 5.29 11.48
CA TYR A 86 -12.91 4.21 10.51
C TYR A 86 -11.81 4.18 9.46
N THR A 87 -11.44 5.35 8.94
CA THR A 87 -10.33 5.51 7.99
C THR A 87 -9.01 5.07 8.60
N SER A 88 -8.71 5.50 9.83
CA SER A 88 -7.51 5.09 10.55
C SER A 88 -7.48 3.58 10.79
N SER A 89 -8.58 3.00 11.24
CA SER A 89 -8.72 1.55 11.45
C SER A 89 -8.54 0.75 10.15
N TYR A 90 -9.05 1.27 9.03
CA TYR A 90 -8.90 0.67 7.72
C TYR A 90 -7.44 0.59 7.26
N PHE A 91 -6.69 1.70 7.37
CA PHE A 91 -5.29 1.77 6.92
C PHE A 91 -4.30 1.16 7.91
N ASN A 92 -4.54 1.25 9.23
CA ASN A 92 -3.66 0.71 10.26
C ASN A 92 -3.86 -0.80 10.50
N SER A 93 -4.77 -1.42 9.77
CA SER A 93 -4.97 -2.86 9.85
C SER A 93 -3.75 -3.60 9.30
N ARG A 94 -3.29 -4.63 10.01
CA ARG A 94 -2.16 -5.49 9.59
C ARG A 94 -2.38 -6.15 8.24
N ASP A 95 -3.64 -6.38 7.88
CA ASP A 95 -4.01 -7.02 6.61
C ASP A 95 -4.45 -6.00 5.56
N TYR A 96 -4.04 -4.72 5.67
CA TYR A 96 -4.28 -3.77 4.59
C TYR A 96 -3.52 -4.23 3.35
N TYR A 97 -4.26 -4.43 2.26
CA TYR A 97 -3.71 -4.85 0.98
C TYR A 97 -4.10 -3.84 -0.09
N ALA A 98 -3.12 -3.10 -0.61
CA ALA A 98 -3.42 -2.09 -1.62
C ALA A 98 -3.63 -2.75 -3.00
N VAL A 99 -4.87 -2.69 -3.49
CA VAL A 99 -5.27 -3.28 -4.78
C VAL A 99 -5.19 -2.23 -5.89
N GLY A 100 -4.70 -2.63 -7.06
CA GLY A 100 -4.65 -1.76 -8.24
C GLY A 100 -3.54 -0.71 -8.24
N ILE A 101 -2.45 -0.93 -7.49
CA ILE A 101 -1.28 -0.03 -7.56
C ILE A 101 -0.47 -0.38 -8.82
N THR A 102 -0.24 0.63 -9.66
CA THR A 102 0.68 0.56 -10.81
C THR A 102 1.99 1.30 -10.55
N GLU A 103 2.01 2.22 -9.58
CA GLU A 103 3.16 3.07 -9.26
C GLU A 103 4.15 2.37 -8.32
N ARG A 104 5.44 2.48 -8.65
CA ARG A 104 6.53 1.95 -7.82
C ARG A 104 7.01 3.02 -6.85
N VAL A 105 7.35 2.62 -5.62
CA VAL A 105 7.98 3.53 -4.65
C VAL A 105 9.23 4.14 -5.27
N LYS A 106 9.29 5.47 -5.33
CA LYS A 106 10.47 6.23 -5.73
C LYS A 106 11.62 5.85 -4.79
N GLU A 107 12.75 5.44 -5.37
CA GLU A 107 13.81 4.66 -4.72
C GLU A 107 14.04 4.98 -3.23
N PRO A 108 13.85 4.01 -2.32
CA PRO A 108 14.09 4.23 -0.91
C PRO A 108 15.61 4.36 -0.63
N ILE A 109 15.96 5.10 0.42
CA ILE A 109 17.34 5.25 0.97
C ILE A 109 18.06 3.88 1.11
N ARG A 110 17.30 2.80 1.33
CA ARG A 110 17.78 1.41 1.38
C ARG A 110 18.43 0.92 0.07
N HIS A 111 17.96 1.38 -1.08
CA HIS A 111 18.54 1.03 -2.38
C HIS A 111 19.94 1.61 -2.52
N ASN A 112 20.13 2.87 -2.13
CA ASN A 112 21.45 3.53 -2.16
C ASN A 112 22.46 2.86 -1.21
N VAL A 113 22.01 2.47 0.00
CA VAL A 113 22.86 1.75 0.96
C VAL A 113 23.21 0.35 0.45
N SER A 114 22.24 -0.37 -0.11
CA SER A 114 22.47 -1.70 -0.70
C SER A 114 23.41 -1.63 -1.91
N LEU A 115 23.22 -0.63 -2.78
CA LEU A 115 24.07 -0.40 -3.95
C LEU A 115 25.50 -0.04 -3.54
N GLY A 116 25.68 0.82 -2.53
CA GLY A 116 26.98 1.14 -1.95
C GLY A 116 27.69 -0.09 -1.35
N ALA A 117 26.98 -0.91 -0.58
CA ALA A 117 27.52 -2.15 -0.02
C ALA A 117 27.93 -3.15 -1.11
N THR A 118 27.13 -3.25 -2.18
CA THR A 118 27.41 -4.14 -3.32
C THR A 118 28.64 -3.71 -4.09
N ILE A 119 28.79 -2.41 -4.35
CA ILE A 119 29.97 -1.86 -5.03
C ILE A 119 31.23 -2.12 -4.19
N LEU A 120 31.17 -1.84 -2.89
CA LEU A 120 32.29 -2.07 -1.99
C LEU A 120 32.64 -3.57 -1.90
N GLY A 121 31.63 -4.43 -1.81
CA GLY A 121 31.80 -5.88 -1.80
C GLY A 121 32.44 -6.42 -3.09
N ALA A 122 32.02 -5.92 -4.25
CA ALA A 122 32.60 -6.29 -5.54
C ALA A 122 34.07 -5.87 -5.65
N ILE A 123 34.41 -4.66 -5.19
CA ILE A 123 35.79 -4.17 -5.15
C ILE A 123 36.66 -5.05 -4.25
N LEU A 124 36.16 -5.42 -3.07
CA LEU A 124 36.87 -6.30 -2.13
C LEU A 124 37.12 -7.69 -2.72
N VAL A 125 36.12 -8.27 -3.41
CA VAL A 125 36.29 -9.55 -4.10
C VAL A 125 37.34 -9.45 -5.20
N LEU A 126 37.27 -8.42 -6.06
CA LEU A 126 38.26 -8.20 -7.13
C LEU A 126 39.67 -7.98 -6.57
N ALA A 127 39.80 -7.17 -5.51
CA ALA A 127 41.07 -6.92 -4.84
C ALA A 127 41.65 -8.21 -4.24
N SER A 128 40.80 -9.08 -3.66
CA SER A 128 41.25 -10.36 -3.11
C SER A 128 41.81 -11.31 -4.18
N ILE A 129 41.22 -11.34 -5.37
CA ILE A 129 41.69 -12.16 -6.51
C ILE A 129 43.05 -11.67 -7.01
N ILE A 130 43.21 -10.35 -7.14
CA ILE A 130 44.47 -9.73 -7.60
C ILE A 130 45.58 -9.91 -6.56
N ALA A 131 45.25 -9.82 -5.27
CA ALA A 131 46.22 -9.94 -4.17
C ALA A 131 46.61 -11.39 -3.85
N PHE A 132 45.84 -12.39 -4.27
CA PHE A 132 46.08 -13.81 -3.95
C PHE A 132 47.51 -14.32 -4.25
N PRO A 133 48.12 -14.07 -5.44
CA PRO A 133 49.47 -14.57 -5.73
C PRO A 133 50.58 -13.88 -4.92
N TYR A 134 50.32 -12.70 -4.35
CA TYR A 134 51.33 -11.91 -3.62
C TYR A 134 51.15 -11.97 -2.10
N MET A 135 49.90 -12.01 -1.61
CA MET A 135 49.54 -11.97 -0.19
C MET A 135 48.31 -12.86 0.09
N PRO A 136 48.48 -14.19 0.19
CA PRO A 136 47.37 -15.13 0.32
C PRO A 136 46.55 -14.95 1.61
N ILE A 137 47.19 -14.54 2.71
CA ILE A 137 46.51 -14.28 3.99
C ILE A 137 45.54 -13.09 3.86
N LEU A 138 45.97 -12.02 3.18
CA LEU A 138 45.13 -10.85 2.96
C LEU A 138 43.94 -11.18 2.04
N SER A 139 44.17 -11.99 1.02
CA SER A 139 43.12 -12.49 0.13
C SER A 139 42.08 -13.34 0.87
N ALA A 140 42.52 -14.23 1.76
CA ALA A 140 41.65 -15.08 2.58
C ALA A 140 40.73 -14.29 3.53
N ILE A 141 41.10 -13.06 3.90
CA ILE A 141 40.28 -12.18 4.75
C ILE A 141 39.34 -11.32 3.89
N LEU A 142 39.85 -10.72 2.81
CA LEU A 142 39.08 -9.78 1.98
C LEU A 142 37.97 -10.49 1.19
N PHE A 143 38.21 -11.71 0.72
CA PHE A 143 37.24 -12.47 -0.07
C PHE A 143 35.92 -12.74 0.67
N PRO A 144 35.90 -13.33 1.88
CA PRO A 144 34.66 -13.56 2.60
C PRO A 144 33.96 -12.26 3.00
N ILE A 145 34.70 -11.20 3.38
CA ILE A 145 34.11 -9.89 3.69
C ILE A 145 33.41 -9.32 2.46
N GLY A 146 34.08 -9.32 1.31
CA GLY A 146 33.49 -8.88 0.04
C GLY A 146 32.24 -9.68 -0.33
N LEU A 147 32.27 -11.00 -0.14
CA LEU A 147 31.12 -11.87 -0.40
C LEU A 147 29.93 -11.55 0.51
N THR A 148 30.15 -11.31 1.80
CA THR A 148 29.07 -10.92 2.73
C THR A 148 28.46 -9.56 2.38
N MET A 149 29.28 -8.62 1.88
CA MET A 149 28.82 -7.30 1.46
C MET A 149 28.03 -7.30 0.14
N LEU A 150 28.17 -8.35 -0.67
CA LEU A 150 27.33 -8.56 -1.87
C LEU A 150 25.91 -9.05 -1.53
N ALA A 151 25.72 -9.69 -0.38
CA ALA A 151 24.45 -10.30 -0.01
C ALA A 151 23.26 -9.31 0.03
N PRO A 152 23.37 -8.09 0.61
CA PRO A 152 22.31 -7.10 0.57
C PRO A 152 21.91 -6.69 -0.86
N GLY A 153 22.88 -6.61 -1.78
CA GLY A 153 22.66 -6.29 -3.19
C GLY A 153 21.87 -7.35 -3.93
N VAL A 154 22.28 -8.60 -3.77
CA VAL A 154 21.59 -9.75 -4.36
C VAL A 154 20.16 -9.85 -3.82
N ILE A 155 19.97 -9.67 -2.51
CA ILE A 155 18.64 -9.65 -1.90
C ILE A 155 17.81 -8.49 -2.46
N SER A 156 18.39 -7.29 -2.58
CA SER A 156 17.69 -6.12 -3.14
C SER A 156 17.29 -6.28 -4.60
N LEU A 157 18.08 -7.00 -5.40
CA LEU A 157 17.76 -7.31 -6.81
C LEU A 157 16.70 -8.40 -6.94
N MET A 158 16.66 -9.34 -5.99
CA MET A 158 15.67 -10.43 -5.96
C MET A 158 14.34 -10.00 -5.34
N THR A 159 14.34 -8.98 -4.47
CA THR A 159 13.09 -8.42 -3.93
C THR A 159 12.47 -7.45 -4.93
N PRO A 160 11.25 -7.70 -5.43
CA PRO A 160 10.55 -6.73 -6.27
C PRO A 160 10.37 -5.42 -5.50
N SER A 161 10.58 -4.29 -6.18
CA SER A 161 10.37 -2.95 -5.59
C SER A 161 8.96 -2.88 -4.98
N PRO A 162 8.81 -2.42 -3.74
CA PRO A 162 7.49 -2.24 -3.16
C PRO A 162 6.69 -1.25 -4.02
N LEU A 163 5.43 -1.58 -4.27
CA LEU A 163 4.47 -0.66 -4.89
C LEU A 163 4.14 0.46 -3.91
N ASP A 164 3.92 1.68 -4.40
CA ASP A 164 3.62 2.85 -3.56
C ASP A 164 2.12 2.89 -3.23
N PRO A 165 1.70 2.62 -1.98
CA PRO A 165 0.29 2.63 -1.63
C PRO A 165 -0.26 4.04 -1.43
N ILE A 166 0.57 5.09 -1.36
CA ILE A 166 0.17 6.43 -0.92
C ILE A 166 -0.97 6.98 -1.79
N ALA A 167 -0.83 6.92 -3.12
CA ALA A 167 -1.85 7.41 -4.04
C ALA A 167 -3.19 6.68 -3.84
N LYS A 168 -3.16 5.35 -3.67
CA LYS A 168 -4.37 4.55 -3.43
C LYS A 168 -4.99 4.79 -2.06
N GLN A 169 -4.18 5.02 -1.02
CA GLN A 169 -4.68 5.42 0.29
C GLN A 169 -5.36 6.79 0.25
N GLN A 170 -4.82 7.74 -0.54
CA GLN A 170 -5.45 9.05 -0.71
C GLN A 170 -6.79 8.95 -1.45
N GLU A 171 -6.87 8.15 -2.51
CA GLU A 171 -8.12 7.88 -3.24
C GLU A 171 -9.19 7.28 -2.31
N GLU A 172 -8.83 6.24 -1.55
CA GLU A 172 -9.73 5.57 -0.61
C GLU A 172 -10.17 6.53 0.52
N LYS A 173 -9.25 7.34 1.05
CA LYS A 173 -9.56 8.37 2.04
C LYS A 173 -10.53 9.41 1.49
N MET A 174 -10.34 9.87 0.25
CA MET A 174 -11.22 10.82 -0.41
C MET A 174 -12.63 10.26 -0.57
N ILE A 175 -12.78 8.98 -0.90
CA ILE A 175 -14.08 8.31 -0.97
C ILE A 175 -14.76 8.31 0.41
N PHE A 176 -14.05 7.93 1.47
CA PHE A 176 -14.62 7.90 2.83
C PHE A 176 -15.08 9.28 3.29
N GLN A 177 -14.24 10.31 3.07
CA GLN A 177 -14.53 11.68 3.48
C GLN A 177 -15.64 12.32 2.66
N SER A 178 -15.64 12.14 1.33
CA SER A 178 -16.69 12.67 0.46
C SER A 178 -18.05 12.03 0.77
N GLY A 179 -18.10 10.71 0.98
CA GLY A 179 -19.32 10.03 1.41
C GLY A 179 -19.87 10.57 2.73
N ALA A 180 -19.01 10.77 3.72
CA ALA A 180 -19.40 11.32 5.01
C ALA A 180 -19.94 12.76 4.91
N LYS A 181 -19.28 13.62 4.10
CA LYS A 181 -19.72 15.00 3.85
C LYS A 181 -21.06 15.10 3.13
N LEU A 182 -21.41 14.11 2.30
CA LEU A 182 -22.73 14.06 1.67
C LEU A 182 -23.85 13.86 2.69
N ILE A 183 -23.62 13.03 3.72
CA ILE A 183 -24.62 12.74 4.76
C ILE A 183 -24.67 13.86 5.81
N ASP A 184 -23.51 14.33 6.25
CA ASP A 184 -23.39 15.40 7.25
C ASP A 184 -22.36 16.45 6.78
N PRO A 185 -22.81 17.52 6.09
CA PRO A 185 -21.95 18.57 5.57
C PRO A 185 -21.19 19.34 6.67
N ALA A 186 -21.63 19.27 7.92
CA ALA A 186 -20.98 19.94 9.04
C ALA A 186 -19.69 19.23 9.50
N VAL A 187 -19.43 18.00 9.03
CA VAL A 187 -18.22 17.27 9.38
C VAL A 187 -17.01 17.84 8.63
N SER A 188 -16.09 18.42 9.39
CA SER A 188 -14.77 18.84 8.90
C SER A 188 -13.75 17.71 9.07
N PHE A 189 -12.90 17.53 8.07
CA PHE A 189 -11.74 16.66 8.16
C PHE A 189 -10.49 17.50 7.97
N ASP A 190 -9.46 17.26 8.78
CA ASP A 190 -8.15 17.87 8.54
C ASP A 190 -7.67 17.46 7.14
N GLU A 191 -7.40 18.48 6.32
CA GLU A 191 -6.89 18.29 4.97
C GLU A 191 -5.59 17.48 5.01
N VAL A 192 -5.41 16.63 4.00
CA VAL A 192 -4.17 15.89 3.80
C VAL A 192 -3.03 16.91 3.79
N PRO A 193 -1.99 16.81 4.66
CA PRO A 193 -0.83 17.66 4.54
C PRO A 193 -0.26 17.43 3.13
N ARG A 194 -0.39 18.44 2.28
CA ARG A 194 0.28 18.50 1.00
C ARG A 194 1.75 18.59 1.35
N ASN A 195 2.47 17.47 1.22
CA ASN A 195 3.90 17.41 1.45
C ASN A 195 4.59 18.12 0.28
N GLU A 196 4.35 19.42 0.14
CA GLU A 196 5.22 20.32 -0.62
C GLU A 196 6.48 20.49 0.20
N GLY A 197 7.62 20.23 -0.43
CA GLY A 197 8.88 19.97 0.21
C GLY A 197 9.28 21.00 1.27
N ALA A 198 9.53 20.50 2.47
CA ALA A 198 10.35 21.19 3.46
C ALA A 198 11.48 20.24 3.87
N PHE A 199 12.59 20.32 3.14
CA PHE A 199 13.90 20.00 3.70
C PHE A 199 14.15 20.98 4.86
N PRO A 200 14.33 20.54 6.12
CA PRO A 200 15.05 21.38 7.05
C PRO A 200 16.53 21.27 6.67
N LEU A 201 17.06 22.34 6.08
CA LEU A 201 18.48 22.65 6.15
C LEU A 201 18.86 22.70 7.62
N VAL A 202 19.44 21.62 8.14
CA VAL A 202 20.22 21.69 9.37
C VAL A 202 21.61 22.12 8.95
N ALA A 203 21.82 23.43 8.99
CA ALA A 203 23.13 24.00 9.22
C ALA A 203 23.50 23.73 10.68
N MET A 204 24.60 23.00 10.90
CA MET A 204 25.59 23.18 11.97
C MET A 204 26.78 22.27 11.70
#